data_AF-A0A8X6YPN4-F1
#
_entry.id   AF-A0A8X6YPN4-F1
#
_cell.length_a   1.000
_cell.length_b   1.000
_cell.length_c   1.000
_cell.angle_alpha   90.00
_cell.angle_beta   90.00
_cell.angle_gamma   90.00
#
_symmetry.space_group_name_H-M   'P 1'
#
loop_
_entity.id
_entity.type
_entity.pdbx_description
1 polymer ?
#
loop_
_entity_poly.entity_id
_entity_poly.type
_entity_poly.pdbx_seq_one_letter_code
_entity_poly.pdbx_strand_id
1 'polypeptide(L)'
;MNPIEKIKNKRTPIRSAVTKLITKIQNYIESNCDDVDNILELQDQLIEKELSLKQLNSEMEHLIVDDSEFNAEINASEEYSEKIVSIKYKIKSYIKRREGNLNVPSSTQVWSGQNRPQLSIN
;
A
#
# COMPACT_ATOMS: atom_id res chain seq x y z
N MET A 1 26.48 21.40 -13.30
CA MET A 1 25.26 20.86 -12.66
C MET A 1 25.49 20.85 -11.16
N ASN A 2 24.70 21.64 -10.43
CA ASN A 2 24.76 21.78 -8.97
C ASN A 2 24.47 20.41 -8.30
N PRO A 3 25.16 20.03 -7.20
CA PRO A 3 24.83 18.83 -6.42
C PRO A 3 23.33 18.67 -6.11
N ILE A 4 22.64 19.74 -5.72
CA ILE A 4 21.20 19.73 -5.43
C ILE A 4 20.39 19.41 -6.69
N GLU A 5 20.73 20.01 -7.83
CA GLU A 5 20.07 19.70 -9.12
C GLU A 5 20.24 18.23 -9.51
N LYS A 6 21.42 17.63 -9.24
CA LYS A 6 21.65 16.20 -9.52
C LYS A 6 20.70 15.32 -8.72
N ILE A 7 20.51 15.65 -7.43
CA ILE A 7 19.59 14.91 -6.57
C ILE A 7 18.14 15.12 -7.03
N LYS A 8 17.73 16.37 -7.32
CA LYS A 8 16.40 16.68 -7.86
C LYS A 8 16.12 15.88 -9.15
N ASN A 9 17.09 15.79 -10.06
CA ASN A 9 16.97 15.01 -11.29
C ASN A 9 16.88 13.50 -11.06
N LYS A 10 17.55 12.94 -10.05
CA LYS A 10 17.37 11.52 -9.65
C LYS A 10 16.02 11.28 -8.97
N ARG A 11 15.56 12.23 -8.17
CA ARG A 11 14.32 12.14 -7.37
C ARG A 11 13.06 12.15 -8.25
N THR A 12 13.05 12.96 -9.30
CA THR A 12 11.91 13.12 -10.23
C THR A 12 11.40 11.79 -10.83
N PRO A 13 12.23 10.96 -11.51
CA PRO A 13 11.75 9.70 -12.06
C PRO A 13 11.28 8.72 -10.98
N ILE A 14 11.89 8.73 -9.80
CA ILE A 14 11.47 7.88 -8.67
C ILE A 14 10.09 8.29 -8.15
N ARG A 15 9.83 9.61 -7.98
CA ARG A 15 8.49 10.12 -7.66
C ARG A 15 7.48 9.73 -8.74
N SER A 16 7.83 9.83 -10.02
CA SER A 16 6.94 9.38 -11.09
C SER A 16 6.61 7.88 -10.98
N ALA A 17 7.60 7.04 -10.69
CA ALA A 17 7.40 5.61 -10.49
C ALA A 17 6.52 5.31 -9.26
N VAL A 18 6.74 5.99 -8.14
CA VAL A 18 5.91 5.84 -6.93
C VAL A 18 4.47 6.25 -7.20
N THR A 19 4.22 7.38 -7.88
CA THR A 19 2.87 7.79 -8.24
C THR A 19 2.17 6.74 -9.10
N LYS A 20 2.87 6.15 -10.09
CA LYS A 20 2.32 5.05 -10.91
C LYS A 20 2.02 3.81 -10.07
N LEU A 21 2.90 3.42 -9.16
CA LEU A 21 2.69 2.31 -8.25
C LEU A 21 1.48 2.54 -7.34
N ILE A 22 1.35 3.75 -6.76
CA ILE A 22 0.19 4.13 -5.94
C ILE A 22 -1.11 3.96 -6.75
N THR A 23 -1.19 4.48 -7.97
CA THR A 23 -2.39 4.33 -8.81
C THR A 23 -2.67 2.87 -9.14
N LYS A 24 -1.63 2.08 -9.49
CA LYS A 24 -1.78 0.64 -9.76
C LYS A 24 -2.33 -0.11 -8.55
N ILE A 25 -1.79 0.18 -7.36
CA ILE A 25 -2.22 -0.43 -6.09
C ILE A 25 -3.64 -0.01 -5.72
N GLN A 26 -4.00 1.27 -5.91
CA GLN A 26 -5.37 1.76 -5.66
C GLN A 26 -6.36 1.02 -6.55
N ASN A 27 -6.11 0.97 -7.86
CA ASN A 27 -6.96 0.23 -8.79
C ASN A 27 -7.06 -1.26 -8.43
N TYR A 28 -5.93 -1.86 -8.02
CA TYR A 28 -5.89 -3.25 -7.58
C TYR A 28 -6.81 -3.50 -6.38
N ILE A 29 -6.71 -2.66 -5.36
CA ILE A 29 -7.53 -2.73 -4.14
C ILE A 29 -9.02 -2.50 -4.47
N GLU A 30 -9.32 -1.49 -5.29
CA GLU A 30 -10.69 -1.12 -5.67
C GLU A 30 -11.36 -2.18 -6.54
N SER A 31 -10.60 -2.84 -7.42
CA SER A 31 -11.10 -3.95 -8.24
C SER A 31 -11.36 -5.25 -7.46
N ASN A 32 -10.99 -5.31 -6.17
CA ASN A 32 -11.04 -6.53 -5.36
C ASN A 32 -10.39 -7.74 -6.07
N CYS A 33 -9.21 -7.56 -6.65
CA CYS A 33 -8.47 -8.64 -7.31
C CYS A 33 -7.94 -9.69 -6.31
N ASP A 34 -8.07 -10.98 -6.59
CA ASP A 34 -7.78 -12.04 -5.61
C ASP A 34 -6.30 -12.46 -5.52
N ASP A 35 -5.44 -11.90 -6.36
CA ASP A 35 -4.02 -12.27 -6.48
C ASP A 35 -3.17 -11.58 -5.39
N VAL A 36 -3.04 -12.25 -4.24
CA VAL A 36 -2.29 -11.71 -3.09
C VAL A 36 -0.80 -11.55 -3.40
N ASP A 37 -0.23 -12.39 -4.26
CA ASP A 37 1.20 -12.35 -4.61
C ASP A 37 1.54 -11.08 -5.39
N ASN A 38 0.69 -10.68 -6.34
CA ASN A 38 0.89 -9.45 -7.11
C ASN A 38 0.79 -8.18 -6.22
N ILE A 39 -0.12 -8.14 -5.23
CA ILE A 39 -0.17 -6.98 -4.32
C ILE A 39 1.05 -6.92 -3.39
N LEU A 40 1.61 -8.07 -3.00
CA LEU A 40 2.86 -8.15 -2.25
C LEU A 40 4.05 -7.67 -3.10
N GLU A 41 4.13 -8.09 -4.37
CA GLU A 41 5.17 -7.62 -5.28
C GLU A 41 5.11 -6.09 -5.47
N LEU A 42 3.90 -5.54 -5.66
CA LEU A 42 3.70 -4.10 -5.77
C LEU A 42 4.06 -3.36 -4.48
N GLN A 43 3.83 -3.98 -3.32
CA GLN A 43 4.24 -3.45 -2.02
C GLN A 43 5.76 -3.38 -1.91
N ASP A 44 6.48 -4.43 -2.30
CA ASP A 44 7.94 -4.47 -2.25
C ASP A 44 8.55 -3.42 -3.17
N GLN A 45 8.05 -3.31 -4.42
CA GLN A 45 8.48 -2.25 -5.34
C GLN A 45 8.26 -0.86 -4.75
N LEU A 46 7.13 -0.62 -4.07
CA LEU A 46 6.86 0.66 -3.41
C LEU A 46 7.86 0.93 -2.28
N ILE A 47 8.17 -0.06 -1.45
CA ILE A 47 9.11 0.05 -0.32
C ILE A 47 10.51 0.39 -0.82
N GLU A 48 11.00 -0.27 -1.87
CA GLU A 48 12.32 0.05 -2.45
C GLU A 48 12.41 1.51 -2.92
N LYS A 49 11.36 2.01 -3.56
CA LYS A 49 11.33 3.38 -4.07
C LYS A 49 11.18 4.39 -2.94
N GLU A 50 10.42 4.08 -1.88
CA GLU A 50 10.36 4.86 -0.64
C GLU A 50 11.76 5.00 -0.01
N LEU A 51 12.51 3.90 0.11
CA LEU A 51 13.87 3.91 0.65
C LEU A 51 14.80 4.79 -0.21
N SER A 52 14.71 4.67 -1.54
CA SER A 52 15.49 5.51 -2.46
C SER A 52 15.17 6.99 -2.29
N LEU A 53 13.89 7.36 -2.10
CA LEU A 53 13.48 8.74 -1.85
C LEU A 53 14.02 9.25 -0.50
N LYS A 54 13.97 8.43 0.55
CA LYS A 54 14.52 8.78 1.88
C LYS A 54 16.02 9.08 1.82
N GLN A 55 16.78 8.26 1.08
CA GLN A 55 18.20 8.48 0.87
C GLN A 55 18.49 9.80 0.14
N LEU A 56 17.77 10.07 -0.96
CA LEU A 56 17.95 11.30 -1.74
C LEU A 56 17.53 12.55 -0.95
N ASN A 57 16.47 12.47 -0.14
CA ASN A 57 16.04 13.58 0.69
C ASN A 57 17.07 13.89 1.79
N SER A 58 17.60 12.86 2.46
CA SER A 58 18.67 13.02 3.46
C SER A 58 19.95 13.61 2.84
N GLU A 59 20.36 13.16 1.65
CA GLU A 59 21.48 13.80 0.93
C GLU A 59 21.20 15.27 0.61
N MET A 60 19.96 15.61 0.25
CA MET A 60 19.58 16.99 -0.07
C MET A 60 19.58 17.90 1.15
N GLU A 61 19.07 17.41 2.28
CA GLU A 61 19.04 18.13 3.57
C GLU A 61 20.43 18.61 3.99
N HIS A 62 21.47 17.81 3.75
CA HIS A 62 22.86 18.17 4.07
C HIS A 62 23.50 19.20 3.13
N LEU A 63 22.85 19.51 2.00
CA LEU A 63 23.38 20.39 0.96
C LEU A 63 22.68 21.76 0.89
N ILE A 64 21.46 21.87 1.39
CA ILE A 64 20.72 23.13 1.40
C ILE A 64 21.20 23.98 2.57
N VAL A 65 21.66 25.19 2.25
CA VAL A 65 22.15 26.17 3.23
C VAL A 65 21.11 27.25 3.54
N ASP A 66 20.20 27.51 2.59
CA ASP A 66 19.13 28.49 2.75
C ASP A 66 17.94 27.91 3.52
N ASP A 67 17.57 28.53 4.64
CA ASP A 67 16.50 28.06 5.52
C ASP A 67 15.13 28.02 4.82
N SER A 68 14.87 28.94 3.89
CA SER A 68 13.60 28.99 3.16
C SER A 68 13.50 27.84 2.17
N GLU A 69 14.55 27.60 1.39
CA GLU A 69 14.65 26.44 0.49
C GLU A 69 14.59 25.12 1.27
N PHE A 70 15.26 25.05 2.44
CA PHE A 70 15.27 23.86 3.28
C PHE A 70 13.85 23.51 3.73
N ASN A 71 13.14 24.46 4.33
CA ASN A 71 11.78 24.24 4.81
C ASN A 71 10.82 23.87 3.67
N ALA A 72 10.95 24.49 2.50
CA ALA A 72 10.15 24.15 1.33
C ALA A 72 10.37 22.70 0.87
N GLU A 73 11.62 22.22 0.87
CA GLU A 73 11.94 20.84 0.46
C GLU A 73 11.58 19.78 1.51
N ILE A 74 11.66 20.11 2.80
CA ILE A 74 11.15 19.26 3.87
C ILE A 74 9.64 19.08 3.73
N ASN A 75 8.88 20.17 3.62
CA ASN A 75 7.42 20.12 3.49
C ASN A 75 7.00 19.28 2.27
N ALA A 76 7.63 19.52 1.10
CA ALA A 76 7.36 18.75 -0.11
C ALA A 76 7.71 17.26 0.03
N SER A 77 8.69 16.93 0.87
CA SER A 77 9.09 15.54 1.15
C SER A 77 8.15 14.85 2.13
N GLU A 78 7.68 15.56 3.16
CA GLU A 78 6.70 15.06 4.13
C GLU A 78 5.35 14.78 3.47
N GLU A 79 4.81 15.72 2.69
CA GLU A 79 3.55 15.51 1.94
C GLU A 79 3.61 14.27 1.03
N TYR A 80 4.78 14.00 0.45
CA TYR A 80 4.97 12.83 -0.41
C TYR A 80 5.09 11.55 0.43
N SER A 81 5.75 11.61 1.59
CA SER A 81 5.85 10.51 2.56
C SER A 81 4.48 10.08 3.08
N GLU A 82 3.61 11.03 3.42
CA GLU A 82 2.24 10.76 3.89
C GLU A 82 1.43 9.96 2.86
N LYS A 83 1.56 10.28 1.57
CA LYS A 83 0.91 9.52 0.47
C LYS A 83 1.38 8.07 0.44
N ILE A 84 2.68 7.83 0.63
CA ILE A 84 3.27 6.48 0.68
C ILE A 84 2.78 5.73 1.93
N VAL A 85 2.78 6.37 3.10
CA VAL A 85 2.30 5.76 4.35
C VAL A 85 0.82 5.36 4.22
N SER A 86 -0.01 6.25 3.67
CA SER A 86 -1.43 5.99 3.44
C SER A 86 -1.66 4.77 2.56
N ILE A 87 -0.95 4.65 1.43
CA ILE A 87 -1.13 3.49 0.56
C ILE A 87 -0.61 2.20 1.21
N LYS A 88 0.49 2.23 1.95
CA LYS A 88 1.01 1.06 2.69
C LYS A 88 0.00 0.55 3.72
N TYR A 89 -0.69 1.46 4.41
CA TYR A 89 -1.75 1.11 5.33
C TYR A 89 -2.94 0.44 4.61
N LYS A 90 -3.32 0.96 3.43
CA LYS A 90 -4.37 0.36 2.59
C LYS A 90 -3.99 -1.06 2.13
N ILE A 91 -2.75 -1.28 1.68
CA ILE A 91 -2.24 -2.61 1.31
C ILE A 91 -2.32 -3.57 2.49
N LYS A 92 -1.79 -3.18 3.66
CA LYS A 92 -1.81 -4.00 4.86
C LYS A 92 -3.24 -4.39 5.27
N SER A 93 -4.16 -3.42 5.21
CA SER A 93 -5.57 -3.66 5.52
C SER A 93 -6.24 -4.58 4.50
N TYR A 94 -5.86 -4.47 3.23
CA TYR A 94 -6.35 -5.31 2.15
C TYR A 94 -5.93 -6.77 2.34
N ILE A 95 -4.64 -7.03 2.54
CA ILE A 95 -4.08 -8.37 2.76
C ILE A 95 -4.73 -9.01 4.00
N LYS A 96 -4.79 -8.28 5.13
CA LYS A 96 -5.40 -8.79 6.37
C LYS A 96 -6.85 -9.23 6.18
N ARG A 97 -7.65 -8.51 5.37
CA ARG A 97 -9.03 -8.91 5.06
C ARG A 97 -9.09 -10.19 4.24
N ARG A 98 -8.16 -10.39 3.31
CA ARG A 98 -8.08 -11.60 2.49
C ARG A 98 -7.67 -12.82 3.32
N GLU A 99 -6.65 -12.67 4.16
CA GLU A 99 -6.22 -13.71 5.09
C GLU A 99 -7.33 -14.06 6.11
N GLY A 100 -8.07 -13.06 6.60
CA GLY A 100 -9.21 -13.28 7.49
C GLY A 100 -10.41 -13.96 6.83
N ASN A 101 -10.69 -13.67 5.55
CA ASN A 101 -11.75 -14.31 4.77
C ASN A 101 -11.42 -15.77 4.39
N LEU A 102 -10.14 -16.14 4.31
CA LEU A 102 -9.70 -17.53 4.07
C LEU A 102 -9.93 -18.45 5.29
N ASN A 103 -10.17 -17.88 6.48
CA ASN A 103 -10.31 -18.63 7.73
C ASN A 103 -11.78 -18.83 8.18
N VAL A 104 -12.76 -18.49 7.34
CA VAL A 104 -14.16 -18.87 7.58
C VAL A 104 -14.40 -20.23 6.92
N PRO A 105 -14.63 -21.33 7.68
CA PRO A 105 -15.06 -22.57 7.07
C PRO A 105 -16.40 -22.31 6.40
N SER A 106 -16.48 -22.55 5.09
CA SER A 106 -17.75 -22.60 4.36
C SER A 106 -18.59 -23.75 4.92
N SER A 107 -19.34 -23.49 6.00
CA SER A 107 -20.42 -24.36 6.44
C SER A 107 -21.57 -24.22 5.45
N THR A 108 -21.45 -24.90 4.31
CA THR A 108 -22.61 -25.24 3.49
C THR A 108 -23.38 -26.32 4.25
N GLN A 109 -24.24 -25.94 5.20
CA GLN A 109 -25.27 -26.86 5.69
C GLN A 109 -26.46 -26.78 4.74
N VAL A 110 -26.42 -27.63 3.71
CA VAL A 110 -27.63 -28.16 3.10
C VAL A 110 -28.29 -29.04 4.16
N TRP A 111 -29.33 -28.53 4.85
CA TRP A 111 -30.18 -29.38 5.69
C TRP A 111 -31.25 -30.03 4.81
N SER A 112 -30.95 -31.20 4.29
CA SER A 112 -31.88 -32.05 3.54
C SER A 112 -32.54 -33.09 4.46
N GLY A 113 -33.86 -32.97 4.70
CA GLY A 113 -34.77 -34.03 5.20
C GLY A 113 -34.50 -34.54 6.62
N GLN A 114 -35.41 -35.19 7.36
CA GLN A 114 -36.81 -35.54 7.16
C GLN A 114 -37.34 -36.15 8.48
N ASN A 115 -38.66 -36.10 8.68
CA ASN A 115 -39.51 -37.01 9.48
C ASN A 115 -39.67 -36.80 11.01
N ARG A 116 -40.84 -36.26 11.36
CA ARG A 116 -41.59 -36.55 12.60
C ARG A 116 -41.89 -38.05 12.73
N PRO A 117 -41.94 -38.58 13.96
CA PRO A 117 -42.95 -39.55 14.35
C PRO A 117 -43.98 -38.93 15.29
N GLN A 118 -45.26 -39.22 15.01
CA GLN A 118 -46.40 -39.05 15.91
C GLN A 118 -46.26 -40.00 17.10
N LEU A 119 -46.49 -39.53 18.32
CA LEU A 119 -46.73 -40.41 19.48
C LEU A 119 -48.19 -40.29 19.88
N SER A 120 -48.91 -41.38 19.60
CA SER A 120 -50.29 -41.63 19.98
C SER A 120 -50.43 -41.76 21.49
N ILE A 121 -51.56 -41.25 21.96
CA ILE A 121 -52.07 -41.30 23.33
C ILE A 121 -52.45 -42.74 23.68
N ASN A 122 -52.13 -43.18 24.89
CA ASN A 122 -52.86 -44.23 25.61
C ASN A 122 -53.21 -43.69 27.00
#